data_AF-A0A7C4VQ63-F1
#
_entry.id   AF-A0A7C4VQ63-F1
#
_cell.length_a   1.000
_cell.length_b   1.000
_cell.length_c   1.000
_cell.angle_alpha   90.00
_cell.angle_beta   90.00
_cell.angle_gamma   90.00
#
_symmetry.space_group_name_H-M   'P 1'
#
loop_
_entity.id
_entity.type
_entity.pdbx_description
1 polymer ?
#
loop_
_entity_poly.entity_id
_entity_poly.type
_entity_poly.pdbx_seq_one_letter_code
_entity_poly.pdbx_strand_id
1 'polypeptide(L)'
;MTTETNGNGVAEETVAEEVKTDGAETKSAGSKSSAASKTINEAIKQVESFTENLGKALGSALQDRANVVMVRVNDDSLSYLDMLVEADVTKSRSESAAFLINEGIKANQTLFNRIREITDQIASLKAQLRESVKGEE
;
A
#
# COMPACT_ATOMS: atom_id res chain seq x y z
N MET A 1 -35.88 -33.45 -0.68
CA MET A 1 -34.85 -34.48 -0.48
C MET A 1 -33.63 -33.76 0.09
N THR A 2 -33.45 -33.88 1.39
CA THR A 2 -32.25 -33.54 2.18
C THR A 2 -31.04 -34.30 1.62
N THR A 3 -29.81 -33.78 1.67
CA THR A 3 -28.93 -33.97 2.84
C THR A 3 -27.86 -32.88 2.98
N GLU A 4 -27.75 -32.40 4.22
CA GLU A 4 -26.55 -31.86 4.86
C GLU A 4 -25.54 -32.99 5.16
N THR A 5 -24.24 -32.65 5.22
CA THR A 5 -23.19 -33.12 6.17
C THR A 5 -21.85 -32.53 5.69
N ASN A 6 -21.22 -31.56 6.35
CA ASN A 6 -20.61 -31.48 7.69
C ASN A 6 -19.36 -32.36 7.88
N GLY A 7 -18.24 -31.71 8.21
CA GLY A 7 -17.33 -32.18 9.26
C GLY A 7 -15.91 -32.62 8.89
N ASN A 8 -14.95 -31.90 9.49
CA ASN A 8 -13.69 -32.40 10.08
C ASN A 8 -12.56 -32.79 9.09
N GLY A 9 -11.29 -32.46 9.24
CA GLY A 9 -10.49 -31.89 10.33
C GLY A 9 -9.04 -32.41 10.21
N VAL A 10 -8.09 -31.61 10.70
CA VAL A 10 -6.77 -31.95 11.29
C VAL A 10 -5.56 -32.28 10.40
N ALA A 11 -4.40 -31.78 10.90
CA ALA A 11 -2.98 -32.09 10.67
C ALA A 11 -2.25 -31.00 9.85
N GLU A 12 -1.52 -30.03 10.41
CA GLU A 12 -0.41 -30.08 11.38
C GLU A 12 0.68 -31.08 10.96
N GLU A 13 1.67 -30.59 10.22
CA GLU A 13 2.98 -31.23 10.12
C GLU A 13 4.08 -30.15 10.18
N THR A 14 4.61 -30.00 11.38
CA THR A 14 5.88 -29.37 11.70
C THR A 14 7.03 -30.25 11.21
N VAL A 15 7.99 -29.71 10.48
CA VAL A 15 9.31 -30.34 10.33
C VAL A 15 10.37 -29.35 10.78
N ALA A 16 10.97 -29.68 11.90
CA ALA A 16 12.15 -29.05 12.48
C ALA A 16 13.40 -29.55 11.74
N GLU A 17 14.31 -28.63 11.42
CA GLU A 17 15.66 -28.97 10.99
C GLU A 17 16.65 -28.50 12.06
N GLU A 18 17.23 -29.46 12.78
CA GLU A 18 18.35 -29.26 13.69
C GLU A 18 19.65 -29.12 12.90
N VAL A 19 20.46 -28.10 13.22
CA VAL A 19 21.90 -28.11 12.93
C VAL A 19 22.67 -27.90 14.22
N LYS A 20 23.35 -28.98 14.63
CA LYS A 20 24.41 -29.01 15.64
C LYS A 20 25.65 -28.27 15.13
N THR A 21 26.25 -27.45 15.98
CA THR A 21 27.71 -27.25 15.97
C THR A 21 28.26 -27.19 17.39
N ASP A 22 29.31 -27.96 17.59
CA ASP A 22 30.08 -28.20 18.81
C ASP A 22 30.70 -26.95 19.46
N GLY A 23 30.67 -26.95 20.79
CA GLY A 23 31.83 -26.83 21.68
C GLY A 23 32.91 -25.76 21.44
N ALA A 24 32.97 -24.78 22.35
CA ALA A 24 34.23 -24.30 22.90
C ALA A 24 34.00 -23.70 24.30
N GLU A 25 34.52 -24.38 25.34
CA GLU A 25 34.64 -23.83 26.69
C GLU A 25 35.61 -22.64 26.71
N THR A 26 35.31 -21.58 27.47
CA THR A 26 36.32 -20.80 28.20
C THR A 26 35.67 -20.16 29.42
N LYS A 27 36.06 -20.63 30.61
CA LYS A 27 35.91 -19.89 31.87
C LYS A 27 37.01 -18.83 31.95
N SER A 28 36.66 -17.57 32.21
CA SER A 28 37.39 -16.76 33.20
C SER A 28 36.58 -15.54 33.65
N ALA A 29 36.67 -15.26 34.94
CA ALA A 29 36.09 -14.13 35.61
C ALA A 29 36.83 -12.83 35.23
N GLY A 30 36.09 -11.74 35.06
CA GLY A 30 36.66 -10.42 34.77
C GLY A 30 35.62 -9.30 34.85
N SER A 31 35.40 -8.79 36.05
CA SER A 31 34.75 -7.51 36.31
C SER A 31 35.43 -6.38 35.51
N LYS A 32 34.65 -5.67 34.67
CA LYS A 32 34.68 -4.23 34.32
C LYS A 32 34.23 -3.98 32.87
N SER A 33 32.95 -3.66 32.63
CA SER A 33 32.51 -2.87 31.45
C SER A 33 31.04 -2.39 31.52
N SER A 34 30.57 -1.86 32.66
CA SER A 34 29.20 -1.29 32.76
C SER A 34 28.95 -0.05 31.87
N ALA A 35 29.98 0.46 31.18
CA ALA A 35 29.87 1.55 30.21
C ALA A 35 29.67 1.04 28.76
N ALA A 36 30.32 -0.06 28.36
CA ALA A 36 30.22 -0.59 26.99
C ALA A 36 28.87 -1.28 26.73
N SER A 37 28.31 -1.93 27.75
CA SER A 37 26.98 -2.56 27.66
C SER A 37 25.84 -1.54 27.52
N LYS A 38 26.01 -0.31 28.04
CA LYS A 38 24.99 0.75 27.91
C LYS A 38 24.94 1.28 26.49
N THR A 39 26.09 1.50 25.86
CA THR A 39 26.18 1.98 24.47
C THR A 39 25.64 0.97 23.46
N ILE A 40 25.89 -0.33 23.67
CA ILE A 40 25.34 -1.38 22.80
C ILE A 40 23.82 -1.49 22.97
N ASN A 41 23.29 -1.42 24.19
CA ASN A 41 21.84 -1.43 24.43
C ASN A 41 21.14 -0.18 23.87
N GLU A 42 21.78 0.99 23.92
CA GLU A 42 21.25 2.20 23.28
C GLU A 42 21.26 2.09 21.75
N ALA A 43 22.32 1.52 21.16
CA ALA A 43 22.39 1.27 19.72
C ALA A 43 21.31 0.27 19.26
N ILE A 44 21.05 -0.79 20.02
CA ILE A 44 19.99 -1.76 19.71
C ILE A 44 18.60 -1.11 19.80
N LYS A 45 18.32 -0.31 20.84
CA LYS A 45 17.06 0.46 20.94
C LYS A 45 16.91 1.49 19.82
N GLN A 46 18.01 2.07 19.36
CA GLN A 46 17.98 3.01 18.24
C GLN A 46 17.66 2.29 16.92
N VAL A 47 18.16 1.07 16.72
CA VAL A 47 17.82 0.23 15.56
C VAL A 47 16.37 -0.26 15.62
N GLU A 48 15.88 -0.65 16.80
CA GLU A 48 14.48 -1.05 17.01
C GLU A 48 13.52 0.12 16.70
N SER A 49 13.78 1.29 17.26
CA SER A 49 12.98 2.49 17.00
C SER A 49 13.08 2.97 15.55
N PHE A 50 14.23 2.80 14.89
CA PHE A 50 14.37 3.09 13.46
C PHE A 50 13.59 2.11 12.58
N THR A 51 13.60 0.82 12.92
CA THR A 51 12.83 -0.22 12.23
C THR A 51 11.33 -0.03 12.43
N GLU A 52 10.90 0.32 13.64
CA GLU A 52 9.49 0.57 13.94
C GLU A 52 8.99 1.85 13.25
N ASN A 53 9.80 2.91 13.21
CA ASN A 53 9.47 4.14 12.50
C ASN A 53 9.46 3.95 10.97
N LEU A 54 10.39 3.17 10.42
CA LEU A 54 10.40 2.85 8.99
C LEU A 54 9.22 1.95 8.60
N GLY A 55 8.88 0.96 9.44
CA GLY A 55 7.72 0.10 9.25
C GLY A 55 6.40 0.88 9.30
N LYS A 56 6.26 1.82 10.25
CA LYS A 56 5.10 2.71 10.33
C LYS A 56 5.02 3.67 9.15
N ALA A 57 6.13 4.28 8.74
CA ALA A 57 6.18 5.22 7.61
C ALA A 57 5.91 4.52 6.27
N LEU A 58 6.46 3.32 6.05
CA LEU A 58 6.19 2.52 4.86
C LEU A 58 4.76 1.97 4.85
N GLY A 59 4.27 1.51 6.01
CA GLY A 59 2.88 1.09 6.19
C GLY A 59 1.90 2.23 5.93
N SER A 60 2.19 3.44 6.42
CA SER A 60 1.37 4.63 6.20
C SER A 60 1.45 5.16 4.77
N ALA A 61 2.61 5.07 4.11
CA ALA A 61 2.80 5.50 2.72
C ALA A 61 2.17 4.55 1.70
N LEU A 62 2.10 3.24 2.02
CA LEU A 62 1.34 2.26 1.23
C LEU A 62 -0.17 2.34 1.54
N GLN A 63 -0.54 2.78 2.73
CA GLN A 63 -1.91 3.15 3.10
C GLN A 63 -2.31 4.56 2.66
N ASP A 64 -1.46 5.28 1.91
CA ASP A 64 -1.70 6.64 1.43
C ASP A 64 -2.75 6.60 0.31
N ARG A 65 -3.98 6.39 0.77
CA ARG A 65 -5.31 6.44 0.17
C ARG A 65 -5.33 6.30 -1.36
N ALA A 66 -5.25 5.05 -1.82
CA ALA A 66 -5.83 4.71 -3.12
C ALA A 66 -7.34 5.05 -3.07
N ASN A 67 -7.77 6.00 -3.90
CA ASN A 67 -9.19 6.32 -4.03
C ASN A 67 -9.90 5.12 -4.67
N VAL A 68 -10.90 4.58 -3.97
CA VAL A 68 -11.70 3.45 -4.47
C VAL A 68 -13.00 3.99 -5.04
N VAL A 69 -13.28 3.64 -6.29
CA VAL A 69 -14.55 3.93 -6.94
C VAL A 69 -15.24 2.61 -7.25
N MET A 70 -16.47 2.44 -6.77
CA MET A 70 -17.32 1.31 -7.15
C MET A 70 -18.15 1.71 -8.38
N VAL A 71 -18.01 0.97 -9.48
CA VAL A 71 -18.69 1.26 -10.75
C VAL A 71 -19.47 0.04 -11.20
N ARG A 72 -20.69 0.26 -11.72
CA ARG A 72 -21.44 -0.79 -12.42
C ARG A 72 -20.93 -0.91 -13.85
N VAL A 73 -20.58 -2.12 -14.25
CA VAL A 73 -20.13 -2.45 -15.61
C VAL A 73 -21.12 -3.41 -16.25
N ASN A 74 -21.22 -3.39 -17.58
CA ASN A 74 -21.97 -4.39 -18.32
C ASN A 74 -21.14 -5.69 -18.50
N ASP A 75 -21.80 -6.76 -18.92
CA ASP A 75 -21.17 -8.07 -19.11
C ASP A 75 -20.01 -8.03 -20.11
N ASP A 76 -20.15 -7.25 -21.19
CA ASP A 76 -19.09 -7.08 -22.19
C ASP A 76 -17.83 -6.45 -21.58
N SER A 77 -17.98 -5.33 -20.84
CA SER A 77 -16.84 -4.69 -20.18
C SER A 77 -16.19 -5.62 -19.16
N LEU A 78 -17.00 -6.34 -18.38
CA LEU A 78 -16.48 -7.31 -17.42
C LEU A 78 -15.65 -8.40 -18.11
N SER A 79 -16.12 -8.91 -19.26
CA SER A 79 -15.39 -9.92 -20.04
C SER A 79 -14.03 -9.41 -20.54
N TYR A 80 -13.92 -8.14 -20.94
CA TYR A 80 -12.64 -7.55 -21.32
C TYR A 80 -11.69 -7.38 -20.14
N LEU A 81 -12.20 -7.01 -18.96
CA LEU A 81 -11.37 -6.97 -17.75
C LEU A 81 -10.84 -8.37 -17.40
N ASP A 82 -11.67 -9.40 -17.53
CA ASP A 82 -11.27 -10.79 -17.31
C ASP A 82 -10.19 -11.23 -18.28
N MET A 83 -10.35 -10.93 -19.56
CA MET A 83 -9.35 -11.23 -20.58
C MET A 83 -7.98 -10.60 -20.28
N LEU A 84 -7.96 -9.38 -19.74
CA LEU A 84 -6.72 -8.72 -19.34
C LEU A 84 -6.05 -9.37 -18.13
N VAL A 85 -6.83 -9.98 -17.23
CA VAL A 85 -6.29 -10.74 -16.10
C VAL A 85 -5.81 -12.12 -16.57
N GLU A 86 -6.61 -12.82 -17.38
CA GLU A 86 -6.28 -14.15 -17.91
C GLU A 86 -5.04 -14.13 -18.82
N ALA A 87 -4.81 -13.02 -19.53
CA ALA A 87 -3.63 -12.83 -20.37
C ALA A 87 -2.39 -12.35 -19.58
N ASP A 88 -2.44 -12.33 -18.24
CA ASP A 88 -1.38 -11.83 -17.35
C ASP A 88 -0.93 -10.38 -17.64
N VAL A 89 -1.77 -9.59 -18.31
CA VAL A 89 -1.49 -8.16 -18.56
C VAL A 89 -1.61 -7.35 -17.27
N THR A 90 -2.53 -7.77 -16.39
CA THR A 90 -2.77 -7.16 -15.07
C THR A 90 -3.07 -8.25 -14.05
N LYS A 91 -2.88 -7.98 -12.75
CA LYS A 91 -3.00 -8.99 -11.68
C LYS A 91 -4.41 -9.12 -11.12
N SER A 92 -5.29 -8.15 -11.41
CA SER A 92 -6.67 -8.13 -10.90
C SER A 92 -7.58 -7.27 -11.77
N ARG A 93 -8.89 -7.53 -11.73
CA ARG A 93 -9.91 -6.75 -12.47
C ARG A 93 -9.87 -5.25 -12.15
N SER A 94 -9.62 -4.88 -10.89
CA SER A 94 -9.50 -3.47 -10.48
C SER A 94 -8.25 -2.82 -11.07
N GLU A 95 -7.16 -3.57 -11.21
CA GLU A 95 -5.97 -3.10 -11.91
C GLU A 95 -6.21 -2.99 -13.42
N SER A 96 -6.92 -3.93 -14.05
CA SER A 96 -7.36 -3.84 -15.44
C SER A 96 -8.21 -2.60 -15.69
N ALA A 97 -9.15 -2.30 -14.77
CA ALA A 97 -9.97 -1.10 -14.86
C ALA A 97 -9.13 0.18 -14.72
N ALA A 98 -8.20 0.22 -13.76
CA ALA A 98 -7.28 1.35 -13.59
C ALA A 98 -6.39 1.56 -14.83
N PHE A 99 -5.89 0.47 -15.41
CA PHE A 99 -5.13 0.48 -16.65
C PHE A 99 -5.94 1.10 -17.80
N LEU A 100 -7.15 0.62 -18.04
CA LEU A 100 -8.02 1.14 -19.11
C LEU A 100 -8.44 2.59 -18.88
N ILE A 101 -8.71 3.00 -17.62
CA ILE A 101 -9.00 4.40 -17.29
C ILE A 101 -7.81 5.30 -17.63
N ASN A 102 -6.59 4.87 -17.28
CA ASN A 102 -5.39 5.62 -17.59
C ASN A 102 -5.14 5.75 -19.09
N GLU A 103 -5.32 4.67 -19.85
CA GLU A 103 -5.21 4.71 -21.32
C GLU A 103 -6.31 5.57 -21.94
N GLY A 104 -7.55 5.52 -21.41
CA GLY A 104 -8.64 6.39 -21.82
C GLY A 104 -8.36 7.88 -21.56
N ILE A 105 -7.71 8.22 -20.44
CA ILE A 105 -7.30 9.60 -20.13
C ILE A 105 -6.20 10.06 -21.10
N LYS A 106 -5.21 9.21 -21.38
CA LYS A 106 -4.14 9.51 -22.33
C LYS A 106 -4.70 9.75 -23.73
N ALA A 107 -5.58 8.86 -24.20
CA ALA A 107 -6.22 8.97 -25.51
C ALA A 107 -7.05 10.26 -25.65
N ASN A 108 -7.63 10.75 -24.55
CA ASN A 108 -8.48 11.93 -24.53
C ASN A 108 -7.82 13.16 -23.88
N GLN A 109 -6.48 13.24 -23.85
CA GLN A 109 -5.75 14.33 -23.18
C GLN A 109 -6.23 15.73 -23.61
N THR A 110 -6.46 15.94 -24.90
CA THR A 110 -6.92 17.24 -25.44
C THR A 110 -8.24 17.69 -24.80
N LEU A 111 -9.19 16.78 -24.62
CA LEU A 111 -10.46 17.06 -23.97
C LEU A 111 -10.26 17.47 -22.51
N PHE A 112 -9.49 16.69 -21.75
CA PHE A 112 -9.21 16.98 -20.35
C PHE A 112 -8.44 18.29 -20.17
N ASN A 113 -7.52 18.62 -21.07
CA ASN A 113 -6.80 19.89 -21.07
C ASN A 113 -7.75 21.08 -21.28
N ARG A 114 -8.69 20.95 -22.23
CA ARG A 114 -9.68 22.00 -22.48
C ARG A 114 -10.63 22.19 -21.31
N ILE A 115 -11.08 21.09 -20.69
CA ILE A 115 -11.89 21.14 -19.46
C ILE A 115 -11.12 21.89 -18.37
N ARG A 116 -9.85 21.53 -18.14
CA ARG A 116 -8.99 22.16 -17.14
C ARG A 116 -8.86 23.66 -17.35
N GLU A 117 -8.53 24.09 -18.58
CA GLU A 117 -8.36 25.50 -18.93
C GLU A 117 -9.62 26.32 -18.56
N ILE A 118 -10.80 25.83 -18.92
CA ILE A 118 -12.06 26.52 -18.63
C ILE A 118 -12.36 26.51 -17.12
N THR A 119 -12.15 25.38 -16.43
CA THR A 119 -12.39 25.31 -14.98
C THR A 119 -11.47 26.24 -14.18
N ASP A 120 -10.23 26.41 -14.62
CA ASP A 120 -9.25 27.32 -14.00
C ASP A 120 -9.67 28.78 -14.19
N GLN A 121 -10.16 29.13 -15.39
CA GLN A 121 -10.74 30.45 -15.64
C GLN A 121 -11.94 30.73 -14.74
N ILE A 122 -12.86 29.77 -14.58
CA ILE A 122 -14.01 29.89 -13.67
C ILE A 122 -13.55 30.10 -12.23
N ALA A 123 -12.55 29.34 -11.78
CA ALA A 123 -12.00 29.48 -10.43
C ALA A 123 -11.38 30.88 -10.21
N SER A 124 -10.61 31.38 -11.19
CA SER A 124 -10.03 32.72 -11.16
C SER A 124 -11.11 33.82 -11.12
N LEU A 125 -12.13 33.73 -11.97
CA LEU A 125 -13.25 34.68 -11.98
C LEU A 125 -14.02 34.67 -10.65
N LYS A 126 -14.27 33.48 -10.07
CA LYS A 126 -14.88 33.35 -8.74
C LYS A 126 -14.02 33.98 -7.65
N ALA A 127 -12.71 33.88 -7.74
CA ALA A 127 -11.79 34.50 -6.79
C ALA A 127 -11.81 36.03 -6.93
N GLN A 128 -11.75 36.56 -8.15
CA GLN A 128 -11.83 38.00 -8.44
C GLN A 128 -13.14 38.62 -7.92
N LEU A 129 -14.28 37.93 -8.13
CA LEU A 129 -15.58 38.37 -7.61
C LEU A 129 -15.60 38.42 -6.08
N ARG A 130 -15.02 37.42 -5.40
CA ARG A 130 -14.95 37.41 -3.93
C ARG A 130 -14.08 38.54 -3.39
N GLU A 131 -13.04 38.92 -4.13
CA GLU A 131 -12.15 40.02 -3.75
C GLU A 131 -12.84 41.38 -3.96
N SER A 132 -13.52 41.59 -5.09
CA SER A 132 -14.21 42.86 -5.36
C SER A 132 -15.30 43.17 -4.35
N VAL A 133 -16.00 42.16 -3.84
CA VAL A 133 -17.04 42.33 -2.82
C VAL A 133 -16.46 42.58 -1.42
N LYS A 134 -15.25 42.07 -1.12
CA LYS A 134 -14.57 42.33 0.16
C LYS A 134 -13.93 43.71 0.24
N GLY A 135 -13.62 44.33 -0.90
CA GLY A 135 -13.08 45.69 -0.97
C GLY A 135 -14.11 46.81 -0.77
N GLU A 136 -15.40 46.47 -0.62
CA GLU A 136 -16.51 47.43 -0.42
C GLU A 136 -17.06 47.47 1.02
N GLU A 137 -16.42 46.78 1.98
CA GLU A 137 -16.62 46.94 3.44
C GLU A 137 -15.51 47.77 4.08
#